data_AF-A0A968JMB3-F1
#
_entry.id   AF-A0A968JMB3-F1
#
_cell.length_a   1.000
_cell.length_b   1.000
_cell.length_c   1.000
_cell.angle_alpha   90.00
_cell.angle_beta   90.00
_cell.angle_gamma   90.00
#
_symmetry.space_group_name_H-M   'P 1'
#
loop_
_entity.id
_entity.type
_entity.pdbx_description
1 polymer ?
#
loop_
_entity_poly.entity_id
_entity_poly.type
_entity_poly.pdbx_seq_one_letter_code
_entity_poly.pdbx_strand_id
1 'polypeptide(L)'
;MEGFGNNLLEMISFGLPVVINKYPVFEKDIEHLGFDLPSVSDGLITDEVVDQAYEILTNPKLRNKMVKHNLQILSEKLDHKIIAEKLIPLFKNIFTRSLQA
;
A
#
# COMPACT_ATOMS: atom_id res chain seq x y z
N MET A 1 -4.58 -9.99 14.88
CA MET A 1 -3.43 -9.36 14.21
C MET A 1 -3.89 -8.95 12.84
N GLU A 2 -3.89 -7.65 12.57
CA GLU A 2 -4.00 -7.17 11.19
C GLU A 2 -2.70 -7.55 10.47
N GLY A 3 -2.81 -8.05 9.24
CA GLY A 3 -1.64 -8.36 8.42
C GLY A 3 -0.90 -7.09 7.99
N PHE A 4 0.13 -7.24 7.17
CA PHE A 4 0.91 -6.10 6.65
C PHE A 4 0.05 -5.07 5.88
N GLY A 5 -1.12 -5.47 5.39
CA GLY A 5 -1.98 -4.64 4.55
C GLY A 5 -2.21 -5.20 3.15
N ASN A 6 -2.09 -6.52 2.95
CA ASN A 6 -2.22 -7.15 1.63
C ASN A 6 -3.53 -6.77 0.93
N ASN A 7 -4.65 -6.74 1.63
CA ASN A 7 -5.94 -6.33 1.04
C ASN A 7 -5.88 -4.90 0.48
N LEU A 8 -5.20 -3.97 1.18
CA LEU A 8 -4.99 -2.60 0.68
C LEU A 8 -4.14 -2.62 -0.60
N LEU A 9 -3.03 -3.37 -0.59
CA LEU A 9 -2.14 -3.47 -1.76
C LEU A 9 -2.83 -4.14 -2.96
N GLU A 10 -3.68 -5.13 -2.72
CA GLU A 10 -4.51 -5.77 -3.75
C GLU A 10 -5.54 -4.81 -4.33
N MET A 11 -6.23 -4.01 -3.51
CA MET A 11 -7.15 -2.99 -4.02
C MET A 11 -6.43 -1.94 -4.87
N ILE A 12 -5.24 -1.50 -4.44
CA ILE A 12 -4.41 -0.56 -5.20
C ILE A 12 -3.95 -1.20 -6.52
N SER A 13 -3.53 -2.47 -6.51
CA SER A 13 -3.07 -3.16 -7.73
C SER A 13 -4.19 -3.35 -8.76
N PHE A 14 -5.45 -3.49 -8.32
CA PHE A 14 -6.62 -3.46 -9.19
C PHE A 14 -7.03 -2.05 -9.66
N GLY A 15 -6.28 -1.02 -9.25
CA GLY A 15 -6.55 0.36 -9.63
C GLY A 15 -7.83 0.93 -9.01
N LEU A 16 -8.24 0.41 -7.86
CA LEU A 16 -9.41 0.90 -7.14
C LEU A 16 -9.07 2.19 -6.38
N PRO A 17 -9.96 3.20 -6.36
CA PRO A 17 -9.88 4.27 -5.37
C PRO A 17 -10.22 3.71 -3.99
N VAL A 18 -9.39 3.98 -2.98
CA VAL A 18 -9.53 3.42 -1.63
C VAL A 18 -9.51 4.53 -0.59
N VAL A 19 -10.45 4.46 0.36
CA VAL A 19 -10.42 5.20 1.62
C VAL A 19 -9.90 4.25 2.69
N ILE A 20 -9.00 4.74 3.55
CA ILE A 20 -8.36 3.91 4.58
C ILE A 20 -8.70 4.41 5.99
N ASN A 21 -9.05 3.49 6.89
CA ASN A 21 -8.95 3.77 8.31
C ASN A 21 -7.52 3.43 8.75
N LYS A 22 -6.78 4.41 9.24
CA LYS A 22 -5.39 4.21 9.65
C LYS A 22 -5.34 3.17 10.77
N TYR A 23 -4.45 2.21 10.57
CA TYR A 23 -4.15 1.15 11.53
C TYR A 23 -2.64 1.14 11.79
N PRO A 24 -2.18 0.61 12.94
CA PRO A 24 -0.79 0.80 13.38
C PRO A 24 0.28 0.37 12.37
N VAL A 25 0.00 -0.69 11.60
CA VAL A 25 0.93 -1.17 10.57
C VAL A 25 0.96 -0.24 9.36
N PHE A 26 -0.19 0.33 8.96
CA PHE A 26 -0.21 1.33 7.90
C PHE A 26 0.60 2.56 8.30
N GLU A 27 0.36 3.12 9.48
CA GLU A 27 1.06 4.33 9.96
C GLU A 27 2.57 4.11 10.05
N LYS A 28 2.98 2.96 10.59
CA LYS A 28 4.39 2.64 10.79
C LYS A 28 5.11 2.32 9.47
N ASP A 29 4.53 1.45 8.66
CA ASP A 29 5.26 0.75 7.59
C ASP A 29 4.84 1.18 6.16
N ILE A 30 3.68 1.83 5.99
CA ILE A 30 3.10 2.14 4.66
C ILE A 30 2.90 3.64 4.41
N GLU A 31 2.48 4.41 5.42
CA GLU A 31 2.07 5.81 5.24
C GLU A 31 3.19 6.67 4.64
N HIS A 32 4.42 6.43 5.09
CA HIS A 32 5.61 7.13 4.60
C HIS A 32 6.00 6.79 3.15
N LEU A 33 5.34 5.81 2.51
CA LEU A 33 5.58 5.45 1.11
C LEU A 33 4.94 6.45 0.13
N GLY A 34 4.01 7.29 0.60
CA GLY A 34 3.44 8.39 -0.17
C GLY A 34 2.27 8.01 -1.08
N PHE A 35 1.49 6.99 -0.70
CA PHE A 35 0.19 6.73 -1.34
C PHE A 35 -0.78 7.90 -1.12
N ASP A 36 -1.54 8.25 -2.14
CA ASP A 36 -2.61 9.24 -2.11
C ASP A 36 -3.94 8.52 -1.77
N LEU A 37 -4.30 8.55 -0.49
CA LEU A 37 -5.46 7.85 0.07
C LEU A 37 -6.19 8.77 1.05
N PRO A 38 -7.47 9.10 0.82
CA PRO A 38 -8.32 9.68 1.86
C PRO A 38 -8.28 8.78 3.10
N SER A 39 -8.04 9.37 4.27
CA SER A 39 -7.77 8.60 5.48
C SER A 39 -8.51 9.13 6.69
N VAL A 40 -9.04 8.22 7.50
CA VAL A 40 -9.58 8.48 8.85
C VAL A 40 -8.69 7.84 9.90
N SER A 41 -8.84 8.27 11.15
CA SER A 41 -8.20 7.66 12.32
C SER A 41 -9.26 7.22 13.32
N ASP A 42 -8.99 6.15 14.08
CA ASP A 42 -9.88 5.61 15.11
C ASP A 42 -11.31 5.29 14.62
N GLY A 43 -11.47 5.04 13.31
CA GLY A 43 -12.77 4.79 12.69
C GLY A 43 -13.70 6.01 12.65
N LEU A 44 -13.20 7.21 12.96
CA LEU A 44 -13.99 8.43 12.99
C LEU A 44 -14.08 9.04 11.58
N ILE A 45 -15.27 8.94 10.98
CA ILE A 45 -15.56 9.55 9.67
C ILE A 45 -15.71 11.06 9.86
N THR A 46 -15.02 11.82 9.03
CA THR A 46 -15.10 13.30 9.01
C THR A 46 -15.70 13.78 7.69
N ASP A 47 -16.28 14.97 7.70
CA ASP A 47 -16.89 15.57 6.51
C ASP A 47 -15.86 15.73 5.37
N GLU A 48 -14.60 16.02 5.71
CA GLU A 48 -13.52 16.15 4.73
C GLU A 48 -13.27 14.84 3.97
N VAL A 49 -13.28 13.69 4.66
CA VAL A 49 -13.08 12.39 3.99
C VAL A 49 -14.30 12.02 3.15
N VAL A 50 -15.51 12.39 3.59
CA VAL A 50 -16.74 12.19 2.81
C VAL A 50 -16.68 13.01 1.51
N ASP A 51 -16.28 14.28 1.60
CA ASP A 51 -16.15 15.17 0.44
C ASP A 51 -15.06 14.67 -0.52
N GLN A 52 -13.91 14.24 -0.01
CA GLN A 52 -12.84 13.64 -0.83
C GLN A 52 -13.32 12.37 -1.54
N ALA A 53 -14.03 11.48 -0.83
CA ALA A 53 -14.58 10.27 -1.42
C ALA A 53 -15.60 10.60 -2.51
N TYR A 54 -16.48 11.58 -2.26
CA TYR A 54 -17.45 12.06 -3.24
C TYR A 54 -16.77 12.64 -4.49
N GLU A 55 -15.71 13.44 -4.32
CA GLU A 55 -14.96 14.01 -5.42
C GLU A 55 -14.28 12.92 -6.26
N ILE A 56 -13.66 11.92 -5.63
CA ILE A 56 -13.03 10.79 -6.33
C ILE A 56 -14.07 9.98 -7.12
N LEU A 57 -15.28 9.81 -6.59
CA LEU A 57 -16.35 9.10 -7.29
C LEU A 57 -16.89 9.90 -8.49
N THR A 58 -17.06 11.20 -8.33
CA THR A 58 -17.73 12.08 -9.32
C THR A 58 -16.78 12.75 -10.32
N ASN A 59 -15.47 12.77 -10.06
CA ASN A 59 -14.46 13.37 -10.94
C ASN A 59 -13.50 12.30 -11.50
N PRO A 60 -13.78 11.76 -12.71
CA PRO A 60 -12.93 10.73 -13.32
C PRO A 60 -11.49 11.18 -13.57
N LYS A 61 -11.24 12.46 -13.83
CA LYS A 61 -9.89 12.98 -14.06
C LYS A 61 -9.06 12.91 -12.78
N LEU A 62 -9.64 13.35 -11.66
CA LEU A 62 -9.01 13.27 -10.35
C LEU A 62 -8.76 11.82 -9.96
N ARG A 63 -9.78 10.96 -10.06
CA ARG A 63 -9.66 9.53 -9.75
C ARG A 63 -8.54 8.86 -10.54
N ASN A 64 -8.50 9.09 -11.85
CA ASN A 64 -7.47 8.49 -12.70
C ASN A 64 -6.06 9.00 -12.37
N LYS A 65 -5.92 10.26 -11.92
CA LYS A 65 -4.64 10.79 -11.46
C LYS A 65 -4.19 10.09 -10.17
N MET A 66 -5.07 10.00 -9.17
CA MET A 66 -4.80 9.34 -7.89
C MET A 66 -4.46 7.85 -8.08
N VAL A 67 -5.27 7.12 -8.86
CA VAL A 67 -5.04 5.70 -9.14
C VAL A 67 -3.69 5.47 -9.83
N LYS A 68 -3.34 6.28 -10.83
CA LYS A 68 -2.04 6.17 -11.51
C LYS A 68 -0.87 6.42 -10.57
N HIS A 69 -0.97 7.43 -9.69
CA HIS A 69 0.03 7.71 -8.67
C HIS A 69 0.22 6.52 -7.74
N ASN A 70 -0.87 5.96 -7.21
CA ASN A 70 -0.80 4.82 -6.29
C ASN A 70 -0.24 3.55 -6.95
N LEU A 71 -0.60 3.29 -8.21
CA LEU A 71 -0.02 2.18 -8.99
C LEU A 71 1.50 2.35 -9.19
N GLN A 72 1.96 3.58 -9.44
CA GLN A 72 3.38 3.87 -9.57
C GLN A 72 4.13 3.62 -8.25
N ILE A 73 3.61 4.13 -7.12
CA ILE A 73 4.21 3.88 -5.79
C ILE A 73 4.26 2.38 -5.48
N LEU A 74 3.19 1.65 -5.77
CA LEU A 74 3.14 0.20 -5.56
C LEU A 74 4.26 -0.50 -6.35
N SER A 75 4.41 -0.19 -7.64
CA SER A 75 5.44 -0.78 -8.49
C SER A 75 6.86 -0.41 -8.07
N GLU A 76 7.10 0.82 -7.62
CA GLU A 76 8.44 1.28 -7.25
C GLU A 76 8.90 0.79 -5.86
N LYS A 77 7.96 0.58 -4.92
CA LYS A 77 8.29 0.35 -3.51
C LYS A 77 8.00 -1.06 -3.03
N LEU A 78 6.95 -1.70 -3.54
CA LEU A 78 6.37 -2.92 -2.99
C LEU A 78 6.13 -4.02 -4.03
N ASP A 79 6.66 -3.89 -5.25
CA ASP A 79 6.56 -4.91 -6.28
C ASP A 79 7.17 -6.25 -5.82
N HIS A 80 6.48 -7.35 -6.12
CA HIS A 80 6.92 -8.71 -5.80
C HIS A 80 8.32 -9.03 -6.31
N LYS A 81 8.74 -8.44 -7.44
CA LYS A 81 10.10 -8.58 -7.95
C LYS A 81 11.13 -8.02 -6.97
N ILE A 82 10.87 -6.85 -6.39
CA ILE A 82 11.75 -6.20 -5.41
C ILE A 82 11.86 -7.09 -4.15
N ILE A 83 10.73 -7.66 -3.70
CA ILE A 83 10.72 -8.56 -2.55
C ILE A 83 11.55 -9.81 -2.85
N ALA A 84 11.35 -10.44 -4.01
CA ALA A 84 12.09 -11.63 -4.42
C ALA A 84 13.61 -11.35 -4.50
N GLU A 85 14.00 -10.22 -5.10
CA GLU A 85 15.40 -9.78 -5.18
C GLU A 85 16.06 -9.62 -3.80
N LYS A 86 15.31 -9.08 -2.83
CA LYS A 86 15.79 -8.94 -1.44
C LYS A 86 15.87 -10.27 -0.68
N LEU A 87 15.03 -11.25 -1.01
CA LEU A 87 15.02 -12.56 -0.36
C LEU A 87 16.11 -13.50 -0.88
N ILE A 88 16.47 -13.41 -2.17
CA ILE A 88 17.51 -14.24 -2.79
C ILE A 88 18.82 -14.30 -1.98
N PRO A 89 19.45 -13.19 -1.54
CA PRO A 89 20.68 -13.25 -0.76
C PRO A 89 20.49 -13.90 0.60
N LEU A 90 19.32 -13.74 1.23
CA LEU A 90 19.01 -14.37 2.52
C LEU A 90 18.92 -15.90 2.38
N PHE A 91 18.23 -16.38 1.34
CA PHE A 91 18.17 -17.80 1.04
C PHE A 91 19.56 -18.37 0.75
N LYS A 92 20.35 -17.70 -0.09
CA LYS A 92 21.73 -18.12 -0.38
C LYS A 92 22.56 -18.28 0.90
N ASN A 93 22.46 -17.34 1.84
CA ASN A 93 23.19 -17.38 3.11
C ASN A 93 22.73 -18.52 4.04
N ILE A 94 21.43 -18.84 4.07
CA ILE A 94 20.92 -19.96 4.86
C ILE A 94 21.47 -21.28 4.32
N PHE A 95 21.42 -21.48 3.00
CA PHE A 95 21.86 -22.73 2.37
C PHE A 95 23.38 -22.91 2.32
N THR A 96 24.18 -21.84 2.26
CA THR A 96 25.64 -21.97 2.38
C THR A 96 26.09 -22.29 3.80
N ARG A 97 25.41 -21.79 4.84
CA ARG A 97 25.71 -22.13 6.24
C ARG A 97 25.40 -23.59 6.57
N SER A 98 24.35 -24.18 5.98
CA SER A 98 24.03 -25.60 6.19
C SER A 98 24.98 -26.57 5.49
N LEU A 99 25.78 -26.12 4.52
CA LEU A 99 26.77 -26.95 3.81
C LEU A 99 28.17 -26.90 4.45
N GLN A 100 28.36 -26.04 5.47
CA GLN A 100 29.61 -25.91 6.22
C GLN A 100 29.48 -26.46 7.66
N ALA A 101 28.36 -27.08 8.00
CA ALA A 101 28.05 -27.69 9.30
C ALA A 101 28.06 -29.22 9.21
#